data_AF-A0A6L9LEA0-F1
#
_entry.id   AF-A0A6L9LEA0-F1
#
_cell.length_a   1.000
_cell.length_b   1.000
_cell.length_c   1.000
_cell.angle_alpha   90.00
_cell.angle_beta   90.00
_cell.angle_gamma   90.00
#
_symmetry.space_group_name_H-M   'P 1'
#
loop_
_entity.id
_entity.type
_entity.pdbx_description
1 polymer ?
#
loop_
_entity_poly.entity_id
_entity_poly.type
_entity_poly.pdbx_seq_one_letter_code
_entity_poly.pdbx_strand_id
1 'polypeptide(L)'
;MEGVQISASIMALKQTPAEKILLARICERAAQTYGICQDSNKELGKVTAMHLKTVSDLITRLVDVNLLELMVDKHQSNKRSLKPLGRLLREYPSSTNRLSRPAILPIRRSRIAPAQMSTPYPSITDSPNSSHSKLSSEAYNPIRYCPVTGLDITHQRQDSHFAAQATLRRLLKEDSARFEELAHKLLSPEQANQGGGMRIWSLTQAIRKVGKVATS
;
A
#
# COMPACT_ATOMS: atom_id res chain seq x y z
N MET A 1 -0.59 -8.96 -18.47
CA MET A 1 -0.18 -7.97 -17.46
C MET A 1 0.49 -6.83 -18.20
N GLU A 2 -0.05 -5.61 -18.13
CA GLU A 2 0.66 -4.44 -18.66
C GLU A 2 1.85 -4.14 -17.75
N GLY A 3 3.07 -4.15 -18.30
CA GLY A 3 4.27 -3.82 -17.56
C GLY A 3 4.31 -2.32 -17.23
N VAL A 4 4.76 -1.97 -16.03
CA VAL A 4 4.96 -0.56 -15.65
C VAL A 4 6.19 -0.02 -16.37
N GLN A 5 6.00 1.00 -17.21
CA GLN A 5 7.12 1.69 -17.87
C GLN A 5 7.73 2.70 -16.90
N ILE A 6 9.00 2.50 -16.53
CA ILE A 6 9.74 3.42 -15.66
C ILE A 6 10.65 4.29 -16.52
N SER A 7 10.48 5.61 -16.41
CA SER A 7 11.27 6.57 -17.18
C SER A 7 12.69 6.73 -16.60
N ALA A 8 13.64 7.21 -17.41
CA ALA A 8 15.03 7.39 -16.98
C ALA A 8 15.15 8.42 -15.85
N SER A 9 14.35 9.49 -15.90
CA SER A 9 14.31 10.48 -14.81
C SER A 9 13.85 9.90 -13.49
N ILE A 10 12.88 8.98 -13.50
CA ILE A 10 12.42 8.29 -12.27
C ILE A 10 13.48 7.31 -11.77
N MET A 11 14.15 6.59 -12.68
CA MET A 11 15.23 5.67 -12.32
C MET A 11 16.42 6.38 -11.67
N ALA A 12 16.73 7.62 -12.07
CA ALA A 12 17.80 8.43 -11.52
C ALA A 12 17.51 8.97 -10.10
N LEU A 13 16.25 8.94 -9.63
CA LEU A 13 15.90 9.42 -8.30
C LEU A 13 16.53 8.54 -7.21
N LYS A 14 16.92 9.15 -6.07
CA LYS A 14 17.39 8.43 -4.86
C LYS A 14 16.23 7.81 -4.05
N GLN A 15 15.25 7.26 -4.75
CA GLN A 15 14.08 6.60 -4.17
C GLN A 15 14.24 5.08 -4.20
N THR A 16 13.50 4.39 -3.33
CA THR A 16 13.46 2.93 -3.32
C THR A 16 12.85 2.37 -4.62
N PRO A 17 13.14 1.11 -4.99
CA PRO A 17 12.53 0.50 -6.18
C PRO A 17 11.00 0.53 -6.15
N ALA A 18 10.39 0.33 -4.98
CA ALA A 18 8.94 0.38 -4.82
C ALA A 18 8.38 1.79 -5.05
N GLU A 19 9.04 2.83 -4.53
CA GLU A 19 8.65 4.22 -4.77
C GLU A 19 8.76 4.58 -6.25
N LYS A 20 9.81 4.12 -6.94
CA LYS A 20 9.99 4.34 -8.39
C LYS A 20 8.90 3.69 -9.21
N ILE A 21 8.56 2.43 -8.92
CA ILE A 21 7.49 1.69 -9.61
C ILE A 21 6.14 2.40 -9.40
N LEU A 22 5.84 2.80 -8.17
CA LEU A 22 4.59 3.48 -7.86
C LEU A 22 4.51 4.86 -8.53
N LEU A 23 5.59 5.64 -8.45
CA LEU A 23 5.68 6.97 -9.06
C LEU A 23 5.55 6.89 -10.58
N ALA A 24 6.20 5.91 -11.21
CA ALA A 24 6.09 5.66 -12.64
C ALA A 24 4.64 5.36 -13.05
N ARG A 25 3.93 4.53 -12.28
CA ARG A 25 2.52 4.24 -12.55
C ARG A 25 1.63 5.46 -12.37
N ILE A 26 1.87 6.28 -11.34
CA ILE A 26 1.13 7.52 -11.13
C ILE A 26 1.37 8.50 -12.28
N CYS A 27 2.62 8.64 -12.75
CA CYS A 27 2.97 9.51 -13.89
C CYS A 27 2.32 9.03 -15.18
N GLU A 28 2.34 7.72 -15.45
CA GLU A 28 1.67 7.14 -16.61
C GLU A 28 0.17 7.46 -16.62
N ARG A 29 -0.51 7.28 -15.49
CA ARG A 29 -1.96 7.54 -15.36
C ARG A 29 -2.27 9.03 -15.43
N ALA A 30 -1.48 9.85 -14.75
CA ALA A 30 -1.62 11.30 -14.82
C ALA A 30 -1.40 11.83 -16.25
N ALA A 31 -0.46 11.28 -17.03
CA ALA A 31 -0.27 11.68 -18.43
C ALA A 31 -1.50 11.40 -19.31
N GLN A 32 -2.33 10.41 -18.94
CA GLN A 32 -3.59 10.07 -19.62
C GLN A 32 -4.77 10.95 -19.17
N THR A 33 -4.66 11.56 -17.99
CA THR A 33 -5.77 12.27 -17.33
C THR A 33 -5.33 13.68 -16.93
N TYR A 34 -4.88 14.46 -17.93
CA TYR A 34 -4.56 15.89 -17.80
C TYR A 34 -3.62 16.25 -16.63
N GLY A 35 -2.65 15.38 -16.33
CA GLY A 35 -1.67 15.57 -15.27
C GLY A 35 -2.13 15.16 -13.88
N ILE A 36 -3.30 14.52 -13.74
CA ILE A 36 -3.85 14.09 -12.44
C ILE A 36 -4.14 12.60 -12.47
N CYS A 37 -3.65 11.87 -11.48
CA CYS A 37 -4.03 10.48 -11.24
C CYS A 37 -5.15 10.42 -10.20
N GLN A 38 -6.29 9.85 -10.58
CA GLN A 38 -7.45 9.63 -9.70
C GLN A 38 -7.58 8.18 -9.22
N ASP A 39 -6.59 7.34 -9.57
CA ASP A 39 -6.61 5.93 -9.20
C ASP A 39 -6.60 5.76 -7.68
N SER A 40 -7.42 4.82 -7.20
CA SER A 40 -7.47 4.44 -5.79
C SER A 40 -6.21 3.66 -5.39
N ASN A 41 -5.91 3.59 -4.08
CA ASN A 41 -4.80 2.74 -3.58
C ASN A 41 -4.98 1.27 -3.93
N LYS A 42 -6.24 0.82 -4.09
CA LYS A 42 -6.55 -0.55 -4.47
C LYS A 42 -6.13 -0.82 -5.92
N GLU A 43 -6.40 0.11 -6.83
CA GLU A 43 -6.02 -0.01 -8.24
C GLU A 43 -4.50 0.09 -8.41
N LEU A 44 -3.89 1.09 -7.76
CA LEU A 44 -2.43 1.25 -7.75
C LEU A 44 -1.74 0.00 -7.18
N GLY A 45 -2.25 -0.54 -6.06
CA GLY A 45 -1.71 -1.75 -5.44
C GLY A 45 -1.85 -2.99 -6.33
N LYS A 46 -2.98 -3.15 -7.02
CA LYS A 46 -3.20 -4.28 -7.94
C LYS A 46 -2.20 -4.27 -9.09
N VAL A 47 -1.93 -3.12 -9.68
CA VAL A 47 -1.01 -2.99 -10.84
C VAL A 47 0.45 -3.09 -10.43
N THR A 48 0.80 -2.53 -9.26
CA THR A 48 2.19 -2.54 -8.76
C THR A 48 2.53 -3.78 -7.93
N ALA A 49 1.58 -4.70 -7.76
CA ALA A 49 1.67 -5.85 -6.86
C ALA A 49 2.02 -5.47 -5.41
N MET A 50 1.48 -4.34 -4.94
CA MET A 50 1.71 -3.81 -3.60
C MET A 50 0.43 -3.85 -2.77
N HIS A 51 0.58 -4.10 -1.47
CA HIS A 51 -0.55 -4.01 -0.54
C HIS A 51 -1.03 -2.56 -0.39
N LEU A 52 -2.34 -2.35 -0.19
CA LEU A 52 -2.96 -1.02 -0.12
C LEU A 52 -2.31 -0.10 0.92
N LYS A 53 -1.86 -0.66 2.04
CA LYS A 53 -1.20 0.06 3.12
C LYS A 53 0.18 0.55 2.68
N THR A 54 0.94 -0.34 2.03
CA THR A 54 2.25 0.00 1.46
C THR A 54 2.12 1.11 0.44
N VAL A 55 1.12 1.06 -0.44
CA VAL A 55 0.84 2.13 -1.40
C VAL A 55 0.55 3.45 -0.69
N SER A 56 -0.26 3.43 0.38
CA SER A 56 -0.54 4.63 1.17
C SER A 56 0.73 5.23 1.78
N ASP A 57 1.55 4.40 2.42
CA ASP A 57 2.79 4.84 3.08
C ASP A 57 3.82 5.37 2.06
N LEU A 58 3.86 4.77 0.86
CA LEU A 58 4.70 5.23 -0.25
C LEU A 58 4.22 6.57 -0.82
N ILE A 59 2.90 6.76 -0.99
CA ILE A 59 2.35 8.04 -1.44
C ILE A 59 2.69 9.15 -0.45
N THR A 60 2.50 8.92 0.85
CA THR A 60 2.87 9.92 1.88
C THR A 60 4.34 10.30 1.77
N ARG A 61 5.24 9.31 1.67
CA ARG A 61 6.67 9.60 1.50
C ARG A 61 6.99 10.36 0.22
N LEU A 62 6.34 10.01 -0.89
CA LEU A 62 6.52 10.69 -2.19
C LEU A 62 6.00 12.15 -2.16
N VAL A 63 4.98 12.43 -1.36
CA VAL A 63 4.49 13.79 -1.10
C VAL A 63 5.50 14.55 -0.23
N ASP A 64 6.03 13.94 0.84
CA ASP A 64 7.01 14.56 1.74
C ASP A 64 8.29 15.02 1.00
N VAL A 65 8.69 14.28 -0.04
CA VAL A 65 9.85 14.63 -0.89
C VAL A 65 9.49 15.51 -2.10
N ASN A 66 8.28 16.08 -2.14
CA ASN A 66 7.78 16.97 -3.20
C ASN A 66 7.83 16.36 -4.62
N LEU A 67 7.65 15.04 -4.74
CA LEU A 67 7.51 14.36 -6.04
C LEU A 67 6.04 14.21 -6.46
N LEU A 68 5.12 14.30 -5.50
CA LEU A 68 3.67 14.27 -5.69
C LEU A 68 3.01 15.42 -4.92
N GLU A 69 1.97 16.00 -5.49
CA GLU A 69 0.99 16.85 -4.81
C GLU A 69 -0.27 16.00 -4.55
N LEU A 70 -0.72 15.95 -3.29
CA LEU A 70 -1.96 15.29 -2.90
C LEU A 70 -3.06 16.33 -2.75
N MET A 71 -4.08 16.25 -3.60
CA MET A 71 -5.29 17.05 -3.49
C MET A 71 -6.42 16.17 -2.96
N VAL A 72 -7.01 16.54 -1.82
CA VAL A 72 -8.19 15.88 -1.27
C VAL A 72 -9.40 16.72 -1.62
N ASP A 73 -10.45 16.10 -2.17
CA ASP A 73 -11.70 16.79 -2.47
C ASP A 73 -12.39 17.20 -1.16
N LYS A 74 -12.70 18.49 -1.01
CA LYS A 74 -13.36 19.04 0.19
C LYS A 74 -14.76 18.48 0.39
N HIS A 75 -15.42 18.04 -0.68
CA HIS A 75 -16.78 17.50 -0.63
C HIS A 75 -16.82 15.99 -0.50
N GLN A 76 -15.71 15.31 -0.83
CA GLN A 76 -15.58 13.86 -0.73
C GLN A 76 -14.18 13.53 -0.20
N SER A 77 -14.04 13.42 1.12
CA SER A 77 -12.76 13.10 1.78
C SER A 77 -12.12 11.79 1.28
N ASN A 78 -12.94 10.85 0.79
CA ASN A 78 -12.49 9.59 0.20
C ASN A 78 -11.94 9.73 -1.22
N LYS A 79 -12.19 10.87 -1.88
CA LYS A 79 -11.72 11.17 -3.23
C LYS A 79 -10.47 12.02 -3.13
N ARG A 80 -9.37 11.45 -3.63
CA ARG A 80 -8.10 12.15 -3.75
C ARG A 80 -7.61 12.14 -5.19
N SER A 81 -6.85 13.16 -5.51
CA SER A 81 -6.19 13.37 -6.79
C SER A 81 -4.70 13.50 -6.52
N LEU A 82 -3.90 12.69 -7.21
CA LEU A 82 -2.45 12.69 -7.11
C LEU A 82 -1.88 13.38 -8.34
N LYS A 83 -1.17 14.48 -8.14
CA LYS A 83 -0.55 15.23 -9.22
C LYS A 83 0.97 15.08 -9.12
N PRO A 84 1.61 14.30 -10.01
CA PRO A 84 3.05 14.19 -10.03
C PRO A 84 3.71 15.48 -10.52
N LEU A 85 4.95 15.67 -10.10
CA LEU A 85 5.74 16.83 -10.48
C LEU A 85 5.87 16.92 -12.02
N GLY A 86 5.55 18.09 -12.59
CA GLY A 86 5.41 18.27 -14.04
C GLY A 86 6.63 17.86 -14.87
N ARG A 87 7.85 17.94 -14.33
CA ARG A 87 9.07 17.48 -15.02
C ARG A 87 9.10 15.97 -15.27
N LEU A 88 8.47 15.17 -14.40
CA LEU A 88 8.41 13.72 -14.52
C LEU A 88 7.36 13.29 -15.54
N LEU A 89 6.29 14.07 -15.69
CA LEU A 89 5.22 13.80 -16.65
C LEU A 89 5.66 13.90 -18.11
N ARG A 90 6.66 14.73 -18.43
CA ARG A 90 7.13 14.97 -19.80
C ARG A 90 7.63 13.71 -20.50
N GLU A 91 8.10 12.72 -19.74
CA GLU A 91 8.64 11.47 -20.29
C GLU A 91 7.56 10.41 -20.55
N TYR A 92 6.31 10.68 -20.16
CA TYR A 92 5.18 9.79 -20.37
C TYR A 92 4.30 10.33 -21.50
N PRO A 93 4.11 9.58 -22.59
CA PRO A 93 3.26 10.03 -23.69
C PRO A 93 1.80 10.07 -23.23
N SER A 94 1.19 11.25 -23.29
CA SER A 94 -0.26 11.39 -23.24
C SER A 94 -0.85 10.57 -24.41
N SER A 95 -1.87 9.77 -24.14
CA SER A 95 -2.41 8.78 -25.09
C SER A 95 -2.97 9.34 -26.41
N THR A 96 -2.78 10.62 -26.72
CA THR A 96 -3.11 11.21 -28.03
C THR A 96 -2.17 10.76 -29.16
N ASN A 97 -1.08 10.03 -28.86
CA ASN A 97 -0.08 9.63 -29.88
C ASN A 97 0.17 8.12 -29.98
N ARG A 98 -0.81 7.27 -29.63
CA ARG A 98 -0.73 5.81 -29.85
C ARG A 98 -1.14 5.35 -31.27
N LEU A 99 -1.13 6.25 -32.25
CA LEU A 99 -1.34 5.91 -33.67
C LEU A 99 -0.07 5.89 -34.52
N SER A 100 1.12 5.95 -33.92
CA SER A 100 2.37 5.84 -34.69
C SER A 100 3.44 5.08 -33.93
N ARG A 101 3.30 3.76 -33.90
CA ARG A 101 4.47 2.89 -33.77
C ARG A 101 4.39 1.80 -34.85
N PRO A 102 5.33 1.75 -35.80
CA PRO A 102 5.29 0.74 -36.85
C PRO A 102 5.38 -0.65 -36.24
N ALA A 103 4.47 -1.52 -36.65
CA ALA A 103 4.44 -2.92 -36.25
C ALA A 103 5.77 -3.58 -36.65
N ILE A 104 6.56 -3.98 -35.66
CA ILE A 104 7.62 -4.96 -35.89
C ILE A 104 6.91 -6.30 -36.05
N LEU A 105 6.86 -6.77 -37.29
CA LEU A 105 6.28 -8.04 -37.70
C LEU A 105 6.91 -9.20 -36.90
N PRO A 106 6.12 -10.10 -36.30
CA PRO A 106 6.66 -11.36 -35.79
C PRO A 106 6.99 -12.28 -36.98
N ILE A 107 8.26 -12.66 -37.07
CA ILE A 107 8.78 -13.67 -38.00
C ILE A 107 8.05 -15.01 -37.73
N ARG A 108 7.24 -15.43 -38.71
CA ARG A 108 6.70 -16.78 -38.83
C ARG A 108 7.83 -17.80 -38.99
N ARG A 109 7.84 -18.87 -38.19
CA ARG A 109 8.16 -20.22 -38.69
C ARG A 109 7.21 -21.27 -38.08
N SER A 110 6.50 -21.88 -39.01
CA SER A 110 5.50 -22.96 -38.97
C SER A 110 6.08 -24.34 -38.61
N ARG A 111 5.21 -25.23 -38.12
CA ARG A 111 4.96 -26.66 -38.50
C ARG A 111 4.42 -27.42 -37.26
N ILE A 112 3.47 -28.37 -37.27
CA ILE A 112 2.59 -29.08 -38.23
C ILE A 112 1.48 -29.73 -37.35
N ALA A 113 0.25 -29.81 -37.83
CA ALA A 113 -0.90 -30.53 -37.24
C ALA A 113 -0.89 -32.04 -37.62
N PRO A 114 -1.72 -32.94 -37.04
CA PRO A 114 -3.16 -33.06 -37.42
C PRO A 114 -4.09 -33.36 -36.21
N ALA A 115 -5.30 -32.79 -36.11
CA ALA A 115 -6.60 -33.11 -36.74
C ALA A 115 -7.47 -34.17 -36.00
N GLN A 116 -8.68 -33.71 -35.62
CA GLN A 116 -9.98 -34.40 -35.42
C GLN A 116 -10.25 -35.20 -34.12
N MET A 117 -11.30 -34.83 -33.36
CA MET A 117 -12.68 -35.35 -33.46
C MET A 117 -13.61 -34.78 -32.36
N SER A 118 -14.89 -34.65 -32.74
CA SER A 118 -16.10 -34.16 -32.05
C SER A 118 -16.62 -35.08 -30.92
N THR A 119 -17.19 -34.59 -29.80
CA THR A 119 -18.62 -34.33 -29.45
C THR A 119 -18.74 -34.24 -27.90
N PRO A 120 -19.92 -34.15 -27.23
CA PRO A 120 -20.96 -33.10 -27.18
C PRO A 120 -21.22 -32.55 -25.73
N TYR A 121 -22.04 -31.48 -25.64
CA TYR A 121 -22.57 -30.79 -24.43
C TYR A 121 -23.40 -31.70 -23.48
N PRO A 122 -23.69 -31.29 -22.21
CA PRO A 122 -24.90 -30.50 -21.95
C PRO A 122 -24.81 -29.40 -20.86
N SER A 123 -25.71 -28.45 -21.02
CA SER A 123 -26.02 -27.30 -20.15
C SER A 123 -26.89 -27.71 -18.97
N ILE A 124 -26.67 -27.11 -17.79
CA ILE A 124 -27.55 -27.15 -16.60
C ILE A 124 -27.45 -25.76 -15.93
N THR A 125 -28.33 -24.81 -16.30
CA THR A 125 -29.51 -24.28 -15.57
C THR A 125 -29.26 -23.40 -14.33
N ASP A 126 -29.71 -22.15 -14.45
CA ASP A 126 -30.53 -21.33 -13.53
C ASP A 126 -30.37 -21.38 -11.99
N SER A 127 -29.89 -20.24 -11.45
CA SER A 127 -30.40 -19.44 -10.28
C SER A 127 -30.55 -20.13 -8.89
N PRO A 128 -30.78 -19.42 -7.74
CA PRO A 128 -30.95 -17.99 -7.47
C PRO A 128 -30.17 -17.42 -6.24
N ASN A 129 -30.34 -16.12 -5.99
CA ASN A 129 -30.24 -15.40 -4.70
C ASN A 129 -28.90 -15.28 -3.95
N SER A 130 -28.35 -14.06 -3.98
CA SER A 130 -28.02 -13.39 -2.72
C SER A 130 -27.96 -11.88 -2.93
N SER A 131 -29.08 -11.23 -2.68
CA SER A 131 -29.15 -9.81 -2.39
C SER A 131 -28.47 -9.54 -1.05
N HIS A 132 -27.14 -9.57 -1.01
CA HIS A 132 -26.39 -9.04 0.12
C HIS A 132 -26.32 -7.52 0.01
N SER A 133 -27.29 -6.90 0.66
CA SER A 133 -27.19 -5.56 1.24
C SER A 133 -25.79 -5.33 1.84
N LYS A 134 -24.95 -4.56 1.16
CA LYS A 134 -23.84 -3.86 1.81
C LYS A 134 -24.35 -2.52 2.29
N LEU A 135 -25.11 -2.58 3.39
CA LEU A 135 -25.19 -1.46 4.30
C LEU A 135 -23.75 -1.03 4.62
N SER A 136 -23.47 0.24 4.38
CA SER A 136 -22.43 0.99 5.07
C SER A 136 -22.64 0.82 6.57
N SER A 137 -21.96 -0.15 7.19
CA SER A 137 -21.64 -0.02 8.60
C SER A 137 -20.31 0.70 8.69
N GLU A 138 -20.37 1.99 9.03
CA GLU A 138 -19.36 2.55 9.91
C GLU A 138 -19.40 1.71 11.18
N ALA A 139 -18.71 0.57 11.15
CA ALA A 139 -18.59 -0.29 12.31
C ALA A 139 -17.85 0.54 13.34
N TYR A 140 -18.58 0.99 14.36
CA TYR A 140 -18.09 1.46 15.62
C TYR A 140 -16.91 0.57 16.02
N ASN A 141 -15.68 1.07 15.83
CA ASN A 141 -14.49 0.36 16.29
C ASN A 141 -14.34 0.75 17.75
N PRO A 142 -14.67 -0.14 18.71
CA PRO A 142 -14.50 0.17 20.11
C PRO A 142 -13.04 0.52 20.36
N ILE A 143 -12.80 1.55 21.18
CA ILE A 143 -11.44 1.92 21.58
C ILE A 143 -10.82 0.70 22.27
N ARG A 144 -9.64 0.28 21.80
CA ARG A 144 -8.92 -0.86 22.36
C ARG A 144 -7.60 -0.41 22.95
N TYR A 145 -7.34 -0.82 24.17
CA TYR A 145 -6.07 -0.59 24.84
C TYR A 145 -5.29 -1.89 24.99
N CYS A 146 -3.96 -1.81 24.89
CA CYS A 146 -3.07 -2.92 25.16
C CYS A 146 -3.16 -3.25 26.66
N PRO A 147 -3.52 -4.49 27.06
CA PRO A 147 -3.73 -4.83 28.47
C PRO A 147 -2.45 -4.75 29.31
N VAL A 148 -1.28 -4.88 28.68
CA VAL A 148 0.03 -4.85 29.36
C VAL A 148 0.52 -3.42 29.62
N THR A 149 0.18 -2.49 28.73
CA THR A 149 0.80 -1.14 28.71
C THR A 149 -0.21 0.01 28.78
N GLY A 150 -1.51 -0.27 28.65
CA GLY A 150 -2.57 0.73 28.55
C GLY A 150 -2.50 1.61 27.30
N LEU A 151 -1.71 1.22 26.29
CA LEU A 151 -1.57 2.00 25.04
C LEU A 151 -2.75 1.80 24.11
N ASP A 152 -3.20 2.87 23.46
CA ASP A 152 -4.23 2.79 22.43
C ASP A 152 -3.73 2.00 21.21
N ILE A 153 -4.43 0.91 20.91
CA ILE A 153 -4.20 0.00 19.78
C ILE A 153 -5.43 -0.11 18.86
N THR A 154 -6.36 0.84 18.94
CA THR A 154 -7.59 0.90 18.15
C THR A 154 -7.31 0.85 16.65
N HIS A 155 -6.22 1.49 16.21
CA HIS A 155 -5.79 1.50 14.81
C HIS A 155 -5.19 0.17 14.32
N GLN A 156 -5.02 -0.82 15.19
CA GLN A 156 -4.52 -2.15 14.81
C GLN A 156 -5.67 -3.08 14.39
N ARG A 157 -5.35 -4.26 13.83
CA ARG A 157 -6.39 -5.23 13.46
C ARG A 157 -7.05 -5.81 14.73
N GLN A 158 -8.28 -6.31 14.59
CA GLN A 158 -9.07 -6.85 15.71
C GLN A 158 -8.40 -8.05 16.42
N ASP A 159 -7.57 -8.79 15.71
CA ASP A 159 -6.75 -9.91 16.20
C ASP A 159 -5.40 -9.47 16.83
N SER A 160 -5.10 -8.17 16.86
CA SER A 160 -3.86 -7.66 17.45
C SER A 160 -4.02 -7.39 18.94
N HIS A 161 -3.49 -8.29 19.77
CA HIS A 161 -3.52 -8.16 21.23
C HIS A 161 -2.42 -7.27 21.82
N PHE A 162 -1.36 -6.96 21.05
CA PHE A 162 -0.16 -6.26 21.53
C PHE A 162 0.21 -5.05 20.68
N ALA A 163 0.88 -4.09 21.29
CA ALA A 163 1.35 -2.90 20.61
C ALA A 163 2.25 -3.23 19.39
N ALA A 164 1.85 -2.75 18.21
CA ALA A 164 2.67 -2.77 17.01
C ALA A 164 3.72 -1.65 17.05
N GLN A 165 4.83 -1.85 16.33
CA GLN A 165 5.94 -0.87 16.26
C GLN A 165 5.49 0.55 15.92
N ALA A 166 4.43 0.71 15.12
CA ALA A 166 3.88 2.02 14.77
C ALA A 166 3.33 2.78 15.99
N THR A 167 2.65 2.10 16.92
CA THR A 167 2.13 2.70 18.15
C THR A 167 3.29 3.15 19.05
N LEU A 168 4.34 2.34 19.18
CA LEU A 168 5.53 2.68 19.97
C LEU A 168 6.36 3.82 19.34
N ARG A 169 6.45 3.88 18.00
CA ARG A 169 7.07 5.01 17.29
C ARG A 169 6.31 6.31 17.51
N ARG A 170 4.98 6.24 17.47
CA ARG A 170 4.12 7.38 17.77
C ARG A 170 4.31 7.84 19.21
N LEU A 171 4.32 6.91 20.16
CA LEU A 171 4.57 7.21 21.57
C LEU A 171 5.93 7.87 21.78
N LEU A 172 7.00 7.33 21.19
CA LEU A 172 8.34 7.93 21.28
C LEU A 172 8.38 9.39 20.75
N LYS A 173 7.54 9.71 19.75
CA LYS A 173 7.47 11.04 19.14
C LYS A 173 6.58 12.01 19.90
N GLU A 174 5.43 11.56 20.40
CA GLU A 174 4.41 12.40 21.04
C GLU A 174 4.61 12.52 22.56
N ASP A 175 5.09 11.46 23.21
CA ASP A 175 5.27 11.37 24.66
C ASP A 175 6.49 10.50 24.99
N SER A 176 7.67 11.09 24.80
CA SER A 176 8.94 10.40 25.04
C SER A 176 9.11 9.98 26.50
N ALA A 177 8.57 10.72 27.46
CA ALA A 177 8.65 10.39 28.87
C ALA A 177 7.95 9.06 29.18
N ARG A 178 6.73 8.88 28.66
CA ARG A 178 5.98 7.63 28.81
C ARG A 178 6.62 6.47 28.04
N PHE A 179 7.29 6.75 26.93
CA PHE A 179 8.10 5.74 26.24
C PHE A 179 9.30 5.27 27.07
N GLU A 180 10.04 6.20 27.70
CA GLU A 180 11.16 5.90 28.58
C GLU A 180 10.70 5.08 29.80
N GLU A 181 9.56 5.43 30.40
CA GLU A 181 8.97 4.68 31.51
C GLU A 181 8.67 3.23 31.11
N LEU A 182 8.07 3.02 29.93
CA LEU A 182 7.82 1.67 29.40
C LEU A 182 9.11 0.90 29.12
N ALA A 183 10.13 1.58 28.60
CA ALA A 183 11.44 0.99 28.38
C ALA A 183 12.08 0.54 29.70
N HIS A 184 12.05 1.36 30.74
CA HIS A 184 12.56 0.99 32.06
C HIS A 184 11.79 -0.17 32.70
N LYS A 185 10.47 -0.25 32.48
CA LYS A 185 9.63 -1.32 33.03
C LYS A 185 9.81 -2.68 32.33
N LEU A 186 10.05 -2.68 31.02
CA LEU A 186 9.96 -3.90 30.20
C LEU A 186 11.27 -4.33 29.54
N LEU A 187 12.28 -3.46 29.49
CA LEU A 187 13.58 -3.76 28.90
C LEU A 187 14.67 -3.94 29.96
N SER A 188 15.66 -4.75 29.63
CA SER A 188 16.91 -4.81 30.41
C SER A 188 17.76 -3.54 30.18
N PRO A 189 18.68 -3.20 31.10
CA PRO A 189 19.53 -2.00 30.98
C PRO A 189 20.32 -1.95 29.68
N GLU A 190 20.84 -3.09 29.21
CA GLU A 190 21.55 -3.21 27.93
C GLU A 190 20.64 -2.90 26.72
N GLN A 191 19.35 -3.21 26.82
CA GLN A 191 18.37 -2.94 25.76
C GLN A 191 17.88 -1.50 25.80
N ALA A 192 17.79 -0.90 26.99
CA ALA A 192 17.41 0.49 27.19
C ALA A 192 18.44 1.47 26.60
N ASN A 193 19.72 1.10 26.57
CA ASN A 193 20.80 1.91 26.01
C ASN A 193 20.95 1.80 24.48
N GLN A 194 20.10 1.01 23.80
CA GLN A 194 20.16 0.84 22.35
C GLN A 194 19.57 2.04 21.60
N GLY A 195 19.87 2.17 20.31
CA GLY A 195 19.22 3.17 19.45
C GLY A 195 17.70 3.01 19.42
N GLY A 196 16.96 4.12 19.21
CA GLY A 196 15.49 4.14 19.31
C GLY A 196 14.77 3.06 18.48
N GLY A 197 15.28 2.74 17.28
CA GLY A 197 14.73 1.68 16.44
C GLY A 197 14.83 0.28 17.07
N MET A 198 15.96 -0.01 17.71
CA MET A 198 16.18 -1.27 18.43
C MET A 198 15.35 -1.35 19.71
N ARG A 199 15.23 -0.23 20.44
CA ARG A 199 14.37 -0.14 21.64
C ARG A 199 12.91 -0.42 21.32
N ILE A 200 12.39 0.13 20.22
CA ILE A 200 11.02 -0.14 19.75
C ILE A 200 10.83 -1.63 19.42
N TRP A 201 11.80 -2.24 18.75
CA TRP A 201 11.73 -3.67 18.44
C TRP A 201 11.75 -4.52 19.73
N SER A 202 12.67 -4.25 20.65
CA SER A 202 12.79 -4.95 21.93
C SER A 202 11.52 -4.81 22.78
N LEU A 203 10.93 -3.62 22.85
CA LEU A 203 9.66 -3.37 23.55
C LEU A 203 8.52 -4.18 22.93
N THR A 204 8.44 -4.21 21.60
CA THR A 204 7.42 -5.00 20.90
C THR A 204 7.51 -6.49 21.28
N GLN A 205 8.73 -7.03 21.38
CA GLN A 205 8.94 -8.42 21.77
C GLN A 205 8.63 -8.66 23.26
N ALA A 206 9.06 -7.75 24.14
CA ALA A 206 8.78 -7.84 25.58
C ALA A 206 7.27 -7.84 25.87
N ILE A 207 6.52 -6.91 25.26
CA ILE A 207 5.06 -6.82 25.42
C ILE A 207 4.37 -8.10 24.94
N ARG A 208 4.80 -8.66 23.80
CA ARG A 208 4.27 -9.94 23.29
C ARG A 208 4.57 -11.12 24.21
N LYS A 209 5.74 -11.16 24.84
CA LYS A 209 6.10 -12.22 25.79
C LYS A 209 5.23 -12.14 27.04
N VAL A 210 5.11 -10.95 27.64
CA VAL A 210 4.31 -10.74 28.85
C VAL A 210 2.85 -11.14 28.64
N GLY A 211 2.27 -10.75 27.51
CA GLY A 211 0.87 -11.09 27.29
C GLY A 211 0.58 -12.51 26.83
N LYS A 212 1.58 -13.28 26.35
CA LYS A 212 1.42 -14.74 26.21
C LYS A 212 1.29 -15.44 27.56
N VAL A 213 1.99 -14.93 28.58
CA VAL A 213 1.93 -15.44 29.95
C VAL A 213 0.60 -15.08 30.61
N ALA A 214 0.03 -13.90 30.31
CA ALA A 214 -1.25 -13.45 30.88
C ALA A 214 -2.49 -14.13 30.30
N THR A 215 -2.38 -14.84 29.17
CA THR A 215 -3.50 -15.55 28.51
C THR A 215 -3.42 -17.08 28.64
N SER A 216 -2.45 -17.59 29.41
CA SER A 216 -2.30 -19.01 29.75
C SER A 216 -2.81 -19.23 31.18
#